data_AF-A0A7N2KLJ4-F1
#
_entry.id   AF-A0A7N2KLJ4-F1
#
_cell.length_a   1.000
_cell.length_b   1.000
_cell.length_c   1.000
_cell.angle_alpha   90.00
_cell.angle_beta   90.00
_cell.angle_gamma   90.00
#
_symmetry.space_group_name_H-M   'P 1'
#
loop_
_entity.id
_entity.type
_entity.pdbx_description
1 polymer ?
#
loop_
_entity_poly.entity_id
_entity_poly.type
_entity_poly.pdbx_seq_one_letter_code
_entity_poly.pdbx_strand_id
1 'polypeptide(L)'
;MKFFSLLISSFAIIQMAMAGDPDILTDFIVLPNVTNVDGNFFTFTGLRDLFKGGPSTTLKVSKVILAEFSTLNGQSVSYAVLGYPAGTTSPPHVHPRASELLFVVEVNTTYNTHTPLPRPPTGTFLIITSTIFSSKITRKSSRTSHLHIS
;
A
#
# COMPACT_ATOMS: atom_id res chain seq x y z
N MET A 1 -40.57 -24.57 11.93
CA MET A 1 -40.35 -23.15 11.60
C MET A 1 -39.03 -22.59 12.12
N LYS A 2 -38.60 -22.90 13.36
CA LYS A 2 -37.36 -22.37 13.96
C LYS A 2 -36.06 -22.86 13.27
N PHE A 3 -36.00 -24.12 12.84
CA PHE A 3 -34.84 -24.68 12.13
C PHE A 3 -34.60 -24.04 10.77
N PHE A 4 -35.65 -23.85 9.96
CA PHE A 4 -35.55 -23.14 8.69
C PHE A 4 -35.13 -21.68 8.87
N SER A 5 -35.59 -21.01 9.92
CA SER A 5 -35.14 -19.65 10.27
C SER A 5 -33.64 -19.60 10.61
N LEU A 6 -33.14 -20.58 11.39
CA LEU A 6 -31.71 -20.70 11.69
C LEU A 6 -30.86 -21.01 10.44
N LEU A 7 -31.38 -21.86 9.53
CA LEU A 7 -30.70 -22.19 8.28
C LEU A 7 -30.63 -20.99 7.32
N ILE A 8 -31.70 -20.20 7.21
CA ILE A 8 -31.73 -18.98 6.40
C ILE A 8 -30.82 -17.90 7.02
N SER A 9 -30.84 -17.77 8.36
CA SER A 9 -29.96 -16.85 9.07
C SER A 9 -28.48 -17.23 8.93
N SER A 10 -28.13 -18.53 8.94
CA SER A 10 -26.75 -18.96 8.74
C SER A 10 -26.29 -18.71 7.31
N PHE A 11 -27.16 -18.90 6.31
CA PHE A 11 -26.85 -18.57 4.91
C PHE A 11 -26.69 -17.05 4.67
N ALA A 12 -27.44 -16.21 5.39
CA ALA A 12 -27.30 -14.76 5.34
C ALA A 12 -25.96 -14.26 5.93
N ILE A 13 -25.37 -14.99 6.88
CA ILE A 13 -24.06 -14.69 7.47
C ILE A 13 -22.91 -15.12 6.54
N ILE A 14 -23.14 -16.06 5.60
CA ILE A 14 -22.15 -16.53 4.61
C ILE A 14 -21.88 -15.50 3.50
N GLN A 15 -22.49 -14.33 3.54
CA GLN A 15 -22.09 -13.17 2.72
C GLN A 15 -20.72 -12.66 3.19
N MET A 16 -19.66 -13.42 2.92
CA MET A 16 -18.28 -12.97 3.03
C MET A 16 -18.13 -11.81 2.06
N ALA A 17 -17.95 -10.60 2.59
CA ALA A 17 -17.64 -9.44 1.78
C ALA A 17 -16.37 -9.73 0.97
N MET A 18 -16.51 -9.84 -0.36
CA MET A 18 -15.35 -9.82 -1.25
C MET A 18 -14.79 -8.39 -1.24
N ALA A 19 -13.72 -8.17 -0.48
CA ALA A 19 -13.12 -6.86 -0.26
C ALA A 19 -12.00 -6.52 -1.25
N GLY A 20 -11.80 -7.35 -2.28
CA GLY A 20 -10.75 -7.18 -3.30
C GLY A 20 -11.16 -6.33 -4.50
N ASP A 21 -10.19 -6.08 -5.37
CA ASP A 21 -10.42 -5.34 -6.61
C ASP A 21 -11.10 -6.23 -7.64
N PRO A 22 -12.00 -5.69 -8.49
CA PRO A 22 -12.60 -6.48 -9.57
C PRO A 22 -11.55 -6.94 -10.58
N ASP A 23 -11.68 -8.19 -11.02
CA ASP A 23 -10.87 -8.70 -12.12
C ASP A 23 -11.17 -7.96 -13.43
N ILE A 24 -10.13 -7.76 -14.24
CA ILE A 24 -10.27 -7.21 -15.59
C ILE A 24 -10.57 -8.32 -16.59
N LEU A 25 -11.30 -7.96 -17.65
CA LEU A 25 -11.66 -8.87 -18.75
C LEU A 25 -10.71 -8.75 -19.95
N THR A 26 -9.66 -7.95 -19.81
CA THR A 26 -8.63 -7.68 -20.82
C THR A 26 -7.26 -7.78 -20.16
N ASP A 27 -6.19 -7.88 -20.95
CA ASP A 27 -4.83 -8.01 -20.39
C ASP A 27 -4.40 -6.78 -19.56
N PHE A 28 -4.84 -5.59 -20.00
CA PHE A 28 -4.60 -4.32 -19.32
C PHE A 28 -5.66 -3.29 -19.70
N ILE A 29 -5.76 -2.21 -18.92
CA ILE A 29 -6.64 -1.07 -19.20
C ILE A 29 -5.81 0.09 -19.76
N VAL A 30 -6.13 0.54 -20.97
CA VAL A 30 -5.51 1.71 -21.60
C VAL A 30 -6.32 2.96 -21.27
N LEU A 31 -5.65 4.03 -20.82
CA LEU A 31 -6.31 5.31 -20.59
C LEU A 31 -6.78 5.92 -21.93
N PRO A 32 -7.92 6.63 -21.97
CA PRO A 32 -8.48 7.18 -23.21
C PRO A 32 -7.54 8.08 -24.02
N ASN A 33 -6.54 8.68 -23.38
CA ASN A 33 -5.59 9.62 -23.99
C ASN A 33 -4.25 8.96 -24.40
N VAL A 34 -4.14 7.63 -24.27
CA VAL A 34 -2.94 6.86 -24.65
C VAL A 34 -3.21 6.23 -26.00
N THR A 35 -2.53 6.74 -27.03
CA THR A 35 -2.69 6.30 -28.43
C THR A 35 -1.66 5.26 -28.85
N ASN A 36 -0.57 5.11 -28.08
CA ASN A 36 0.48 4.13 -28.33
C ASN A 36 0.83 3.43 -27.01
N VAL A 37 0.80 2.10 -27.02
CA VAL A 37 1.17 1.26 -25.89
C VAL A 37 2.49 0.59 -26.23
N ASP A 38 3.55 0.96 -25.52
CA ASP A 38 4.90 0.43 -25.67
C ASP A 38 5.45 -0.06 -24.32
N GLY A 39 6.74 -0.43 -24.28
CA GLY A 39 7.38 -0.86 -23.04
C GLY A 39 7.42 0.22 -21.95
N ASN A 40 7.37 1.50 -22.31
CA ASN A 40 7.38 2.60 -21.35
C ASN A 40 6.06 2.68 -20.59
N PHE A 41 4.94 2.35 -21.24
CA PHE A 41 3.64 2.24 -20.58
C PHE A 41 3.74 1.32 -19.36
N PHE A 42 4.37 0.16 -19.49
CA PHE A 42 4.50 -0.83 -18.40
C PHE A 42 5.71 -0.64 -17.48
N THR A 43 6.44 0.48 -17.59
CA THR A 43 7.68 0.69 -16.82
C THR A 43 7.57 1.87 -15.86
N PHE A 44 7.59 1.59 -14.55
CA PHE A 44 7.75 2.62 -13.52
C PHE A 44 9.19 2.68 -13.01
N THR A 45 9.85 3.83 -13.15
CA THR A 45 11.25 4.03 -12.71
C THR A 45 11.40 4.85 -11.44
N GLY A 46 10.30 5.37 -10.87
CA GLY A 46 10.33 6.28 -9.72
C GLY A 46 10.89 5.68 -8.41
N LEU A 47 11.11 4.36 -8.34
CA LEU A 47 11.71 3.70 -7.19
C LEU A 47 13.24 3.52 -7.29
N ARG A 48 13.87 3.82 -8.43
CA ARG A 48 15.30 3.50 -8.67
C ARG A 48 16.29 4.21 -7.74
N ASP A 49 15.94 5.41 -7.28
CA ASP A 49 16.85 6.28 -6.54
C ASP A 49 16.59 6.33 -5.03
N LEU A 50 15.73 5.45 -4.51
CA LEU A 50 15.27 5.53 -3.12
C LEU A 50 16.37 5.27 -2.08
N PHE A 51 17.43 4.54 -2.44
CA PHE A 51 18.53 4.17 -1.54
C PHE A 51 19.82 4.97 -1.76
N LYS A 52 19.84 5.93 -2.69
CA LYS A 52 21.05 6.72 -2.99
C LYS A 52 21.44 7.75 -1.92
N GLY A 53 20.59 7.97 -0.92
CA GLY A 53 20.73 9.04 0.09
C GLY A 53 21.21 8.61 1.48
N GLY A 54 21.57 7.34 1.69
CA GLY A 54 21.89 6.82 3.01
C GLY A 54 20.65 6.66 3.92
N PRO A 55 20.85 6.36 5.23
CA PRO A 55 19.76 6.04 6.14
C PRO A 55 18.81 7.23 6.35
N SER A 56 17.50 6.96 6.30
CA SER A 56 16.48 7.99 6.47
C SER A 56 16.46 8.53 7.90
N THR A 57 16.39 9.85 8.07
CA THR A 57 16.24 10.50 9.39
C THR A 57 14.79 10.64 9.85
N THR A 58 13.83 10.55 8.91
CA THR A 58 12.38 10.56 9.17
C THR A 58 11.72 9.35 8.49
N LEU A 59 10.53 8.92 8.96
CA LEU A 59 9.74 7.92 8.24
C LEU A 59 9.39 8.46 6.85
N LYS A 60 10.01 7.90 5.81
CA LYS A 60 9.73 8.22 4.42
C LYS A 60 8.87 7.12 3.83
N VAL A 61 7.78 7.48 3.16
CA VAL A 61 6.90 6.52 2.49
C VAL A 61 6.76 6.94 1.02
N SER A 62 7.27 6.11 0.12
CA SER A 62 7.14 6.27 -1.32
C SER A 62 6.15 5.25 -1.85
N LYS A 63 4.97 5.70 -2.28
CA LYS A 63 3.90 4.83 -2.78
C LYS A 63 3.89 4.83 -4.30
N VAL A 64 3.51 3.70 -4.87
CA VAL A 64 3.18 3.55 -6.28
C VAL A 64 1.80 2.93 -6.33
N ILE A 65 0.80 3.80 -6.41
CA ILE A 65 -0.60 3.41 -6.61
C ILE A 65 -1.03 3.86 -8.00
N LEU A 66 -2.32 3.67 -8.32
CA LEU A 66 -2.92 4.10 -9.59
C LEU A 66 -2.59 5.55 -9.98
N ALA A 67 -2.41 6.44 -8.99
CA ALA A 67 -2.10 7.85 -9.21
C ALA A 67 -0.70 8.08 -9.79
N GLU A 68 0.31 7.31 -9.37
CA GLU A 68 1.68 7.42 -9.87
C GLU A 68 1.97 6.50 -11.05
N PHE A 69 1.24 5.38 -11.15
CA PHE A 69 1.43 4.38 -12.20
C PHE A 69 0.09 3.84 -12.70
N SER A 70 -0.40 4.42 -13.78
CA SER A 70 -1.75 4.17 -14.31
C SER A 70 -1.97 2.74 -14.80
N THR A 71 -0.92 2.01 -15.13
CA THR A 71 -0.99 0.60 -15.58
C THR A 71 -1.35 -0.37 -14.47
N LEU A 72 -1.25 0.03 -13.21
CA LEU A 72 -1.77 -0.74 -12.08
C LEU A 72 -3.30 -0.84 -12.10
N ASN A 73 -3.99 -0.06 -12.96
CA ASN A 73 -5.43 -0.11 -13.08
C ASN A 73 -5.90 -1.52 -13.46
N GLY A 74 -6.70 -2.12 -12.59
CA GLY A 74 -7.22 -3.47 -12.80
C GLY A 74 -6.21 -4.60 -12.59
N GLN A 75 -5.00 -4.30 -12.14
CA GLN A 75 -3.98 -5.31 -11.82
C GLN A 75 -4.07 -5.82 -10.38
N SER A 76 -4.95 -5.23 -9.56
CA SER A 76 -5.14 -5.63 -8.16
C SER A 76 -3.85 -5.51 -7.32
N VAL A 77 -2.95 -4.59 -7.69
CA VAL A 77 -1.67 -4.41 -7.01
C VAL A 77 -1.29 -2.94 -6.89
N SER A 78 -0.53 -2.63 -5.86
CA SER A 78 0.20 -1.38 -5.69
C SER A 78 1.45 -1.65 -4.85
N TYR A 79 2.33 -0.66 -4.73
CA TYR A 79 3.60 -0.79 -4.05
C TYR A 79 3.81 0.34 -3.05
N ALA A 80 4.56 0.06 -1.99
CA ALA A 80 5.14 1.07 -1.13
C ALA A 80 6.62 0.79 -0.89
N VAL A 81 7.36 1.82 -0.50
CA VAL A 81 8.71 1.74 0.03
C VAL A 81 8.74 2.59 1.28
N LEU A 82 9.05 1.96 2.41
CA LEU A 82 9.16 2.64 3.68
C LEU A 82 10.65 2.78 4.04
N GLY A 83 11.03 3.94 4.54
CA GLY A 83 12.36 4.21 5.06
C GLY A 83 12.23 4.62 6.51
N TYR A 84 12.69 3.77 7.43
CA TYR A 84 12.59 4.03 8.86
C TYR A 84 13.83 4.73 9.40
N PRO A 85 13.65 5.72 10.26
CA PRO A 85 14.72 6.16 11.16
C PRO A 85 15.13 5.05 12.11
N ALA A 86 16.37 5.18 12.55
CA ALA A 86 16.97 4.34 13.55
C ALA A 86 16.07 4.12 14.78
N GLY A 87 15.73 2.86 15.06
CA GLY A 87 14.98 2.48 16.27
C GLY A 87 13.49 2.83 16.26
N THR A 88 12.93 3.14 15.08
CA THR A 88 11.49 3.43 14.93
C THR A 88 10.71 2.24 14.38
N THR A 89 9.39 2.25 14.58
CA THR A 89 8.47 1.23 14.11
C THR A 89 7.29 1.85 13.36
N SER A 90 6.56 1.05 12.60
CA SER A 90 5.23 1.45 12.12
C SER A 90 4.26 1.59 13.29
N PRO A 91 3.48 2.67 13.35
CA PRO A 91 2.31 2.72 14.22
C PRO A 91 1.35 1.56 13.91
N PRO A 92 0.57 1.08 14.90
CA PRO A 92 -0.48 0.09 14.65
C PRO A 92 -1.46 0.58 13.59
N HIS A 93 -1.71 -0.22 12.56
CA HIS A 93 -2.64 0.10 11.48
C HIS A 93 -3.19 -1.19 10.84
N VAL A 94 -4.24 -1.03 10.03
CA VAL A 94 -4.87 -2.13 9.29
C VAL A 94 -5.18 -1.70 7.86
N HIS A 95 -5.08 -2.64 6.93
CA HIS A 95 -5.53 -2.47 5.55
C HIS A 95 -6.85 -3.23 5.37
N PRO A 96 -8.01 -2.56 5.39
CA PRO A 96 -9.32 -3.24 5.43
C PRO A 96 -9.70 -3.96 4.12
N ARG A 97 -8.93 -3.76 3.03
CA ARG A 97 -9.21 -4.28 1.69
C ARG A 97 -8.01 -4.93 1.01
N ALA A 98 -6.90 -5.08 1.72
CA ALA A 98 -5.66 -5.57 1.16
C ALA A 98 -4.92 -6.43 2.18
N SER A 99 -4.22 -7.44 1.68
CA SER A 99 -3.11 -8.04 2.41
C SER A 99 -1.82 -7.36 2.01
N GLU A 100 -0.80 -7.46 2.86
CA GLU A 100 0.53 -6.93 2.57
C GLU A 100 1.56 -8.04 2.64
N LEU A 101 2.42 -8.08 1.64
CA LEU A 101 3.66 -8.84 1.67
C LEU A 101 4.79 -7.86 1.97
N LEU A 102 5.77 -8.22 2.78
CA LEU A 102 6.83 -7.31 3.23
C LEU A 102 8.20 -7.95 2.95
N PHE A 103 9.13 -7.17 2.38
CA PHE A 103 10.49 -7.62 2.08
C PHE A 103 11.52 -6.58 2.52
N VAL A 104 12.40 -6.95 3.43
CA VAL A 104 13.54 -6.12 3.84
C VAL A 104 14.63 -6.21 2.78
N VAL A 105 15.06 -5.07 2.24
CA VAL A 105 16.14 -5.02 1.22
C VAL A 105 17.44 -4.44 1.73
N GLU A 106 17.41 -3.68 2.81
CA GLU A 106 18.61 -3.06 3.37
C GLU A 106 18.50 -3.04 4.89
N VAL A 107 19.62 -3.36 5.56
CA VAL A 107 19.75 -3.20 7.00
C VAL A 107 21.07 -2.49 7.23
N ASN A 108 21.02 -1.22 7.61
CA ASN A 108 22.21 -0.49 8.00
C ASN A 108 22.49 -0.68 9.50
N THR A 109 23.71 -1.03 9.86
CA THR A 109 24.12 -1.17 11.26
C THR A 109 25.36 -0.34 11.52
N THR A 110 25.26 0.66 12.40
CA THR A 110 26.44 1.37 12.90
C THR A 110 27.08 0.54 14.01
N TYR A 111 28.19 -0.14 13.70
CA TYR A 111 29.01 -0.80 14.70
C TYR A 111 29.99 0.22 15.30
N ASN A 112 29.89 0.50 16.60
CA ASN A 112 30.85 1.35 17.31
C ASN A 112 32.05 0.49 17.73
N THR A 113 33.25 0.84 17.31
CA THR A 113 34.50 0.15 17.71
C THR A 113 34.90 0.39 19.17
N HIS A 114 34.25 1.33 19.85
CA HIS A 114 34.56 1.77 21.22
C HIS A 114 33.60 1.22 22.30
N THR A 115 32.57 0.46 21.93
CA THR A 115 31.66 -0.21 22.89
C THR A 115 31.47 -1.68 22.49
N PRO A 116 31.76 -2.66 23.37
CA PRO A 116 31.80 -4.08 23.01
C PRO A 116 30.41 -4.74 22.85
N LEU A 117 29.32 -3.98 22.97
CA LEU A 117 27.97 -4.51 22.80
C LEU A 117 27.48 -4.25 21.37
N PRO A 118 27.05 -5.29 20.62
CA PRO A 118 26.42 -5.09 19.32
C PRO A 118 25.15 -4.25 19.51
N ARG A 119 25.15 -3.04 18.95
CA ARG A 119 23.92 -2.24 18.86
C ARG A 119 22.92 -3.02 18.00
N PRO A 120 21.64 -3.13 18.40
CA PRO A 120 20.65 -3.84 17.59
C PRO A 120 20.64 -3.27 16.16
N PRO A 121 20.50 -4.14 15.14
CA PRO A 121 20.53 -3.72 13.75
C PRO A 121 19.49 -2.63 13.51
N THR A 122 19.97 -1.49 13.02
CA THR A 122 19.21 -0.25 12.95
C THR A 122 18.85 0.01 11.48
N GLY A 123 18.13 -0.93 10.89
CA GLY A 123 17.96 -1.04 9.43
C GLY A 123 16.89 -0.15 8.82
N THR A 124 17.08 0.20 7.55
CA THR A 124 16.06 0.80 6.68
C THR A 124 15.19 -0.32 6.10
N PHE A 125 14.10 -0.65 6.77
CA PHE A 125 13.18 -1.69 6.30
C PHE A 125 12.47 -1.26 5.03
N LEU A 126 12.86 -1.78 3.86
CA LEU A 126 11.94 -1.80 2.73
C LEU A 126 10.76 -2.69 3.12
N ILE A 127 9.58 -2.25 2.72
CA ILE A 127 8.33 -2.97 2.85
C ILE A 127 7.70 -2.82 1.47
N ILE A 128 7.84 -3.81 0.60
CA ILE A 128 7.15 -3.85 -0.70
C ILE A 128 5.72 -4.32 -0.46
N THR A 129 4.83 -3.46 0.03
CA THR A 129 3.43 -3.86 0.19
C THR A 129 2.85 -4.12 -1.20
N SER A 130 2.53 -5.36 -1.55
CA SER A 130 1.62 -5.62 -2.67
C SER A 130 0.20 -5.32 -2.19
N THR A 131 -0.16 -4.04 -2.12
CA THR A 131 -1.47 -3.63 -1.60
C THR A 131 -2.49 -3.75 -2.75
N ILE A 132 -3.42 -4.70 -2.67
CA ILE A 132 -4.64 -4.70 -3.52
C ILE A 132 -5.46 -3.47 -3.11
N PHE A 133 -5.57 -2.42 -3.94
CA PHE A 133 -6.31 -1.21 -3.57
C PHE A 133 -7.38 -0.84 -4.59
N SER A 134 -8.63 -0.95 -4.13
CA SER A 134 -9.83 -0.62 -4.89
C SER A 134 -9.74 0.76 -5.52
N SER A 135 -9.78 0.78 -6.85
CA SER A 135 -9.85 1.95 -7.71
C SER A 135 -11.17 2.70 -7.54
N LYS A 136 -11.43 3.29 -6.37
CA LYS A 136 -12.45 4.35 -6.22
C LYS A 136 -12.29 5.08 -4.88
N ILE A 137 -11.47 6.14 -4.88
CA ILE A 137 -11.67 7.28 -3.99
C ILE A 137 -11.56 8.55 -4.83
N THR A 138 -12.67 8.97 -5.45
CA THR A 138 -12.87 10.38 -5.81
C THR A 138 -13.52 11.03 -4.61
N ARG A 139 -12.73 11.77 -3.81
CA ARG A 139 -13.23 12.48 -2.63
C ARG A 139 -14.06 13.69 -3.09
N LYS A 140 -15.38 13.54 -3.29
CA LYS A 140 -16.28 14.71 -3.32
C LYS A 140 -16.64 15.05 -1.87
N SER A 141 -15.74 15.76 -1.21
CA SER A 141 -16.02 16.37 0.09
C SER A 141 -16.95 17.57 -0.12
N SER A 142 -18.26 17.32 -0.13
CA SER A 142 -19.24 18.38 0.14
C SER A 142 -19.10 18.79 1.61
N ARG A 143 -18.43 19.91 1.84
CA ARG A 143 -18.27 20.52 3.16
C ARG A 143 -19.32 21.63 3.27
N THR A 144 -20.47 21.33 3.86
CA THR A 144 -21.37 22.33 4.43
C THR A 144 -21.77 21.87 5.82
N SER A 145 -21.12 22.46 6.81
CA SER A 145 -21.69 22.65 8.14
C SER A 145 -21.00 23.85 8.75
N HIS A 146 -21.65 25.00 8.57
CA HIS A 146 -21.52 26.17 9.43
C HIS A 146 -21.72 25.72 10.89
N LEU A 147 -20.77 26.03 11.75
CA LEU A 147 -21.01 26.08 13.19
C LEU A 147 -20.19 27.22 13.77
N HIS A 148 -20.91 28.27 14.11
CA HIS A 148 -20.49 29.42 14.89
C HIS A 148 -20.75 29.09 16.35
N ILE A 149 -19.72 29.12 17.20
CA ILE A 149 -19.89 29.16 18.66
C ILE A 149 -18.93 30.22 19.19
N SER A 150 -19.57 31.28 19.71
CA SER A 150 -19.16 32.37 20.61
C SER A 150 -17.78 33.00 20.47
#